data_AF-A0A8T4WFW0-F1
#
_entry.id   AF-A0A8T4WFW0-F1
#
_cell.length_a   1.000
_cell.length_b   1.000
_cell.length_c   1.000
_cell.angle_alpha   90.00
_cell.angle_beta   90.00
_cell.angle_gamma   90.00
#
_symmetry.space_group_name_H-M   'P 1'
#
loop_
_entity.id
_entity.type
_entity.pdbx_description
1 polymer ?
#
loop_
_entity_poly.entity_id
_entity_poly.type
_entity_poly.pdbx_seq_one_letter_code
_entity_poly.pdbx_strand_id
1 'polypeptide(L)'
;MIGLGTNLPLQTGFEWACGGLFCFVGFLPLIISIVIAYWVYKDAEKRNENGMLWGLIGFFLSIIGLIIWMVVRPDMDEVRREEQMKQQSWQQQPQQQQQPPQQEGNQCPDCGNEMRYIDEHDRWYCDSCQEYK
;
A
#
# COMPACT_ATOMS: atom_id res chain seq x y z
N MET A 1 -30.52 -15.60 75.20
CA MET A 1 -29.34 -16.47 75.09
C MET A 1 -29.08 -16.66 73.61
N ILE A 2 -27.93 -16.15 73.18
CA ILE A 2 -27.49 -15.93 71.80
C ILE A 2 -26.67 -17.17 71.39
N GLY A 3 -26.80 -17.66 70.17
CA GLY A 3 -25.87 -18.68 69.66
C GLY A 3 -26.34 -19.49 68.45
N LEU A 4 -26.71 -18.85 67.34
CA LEU A 4 -26.72 -19.52 66.04
C LEU A 4 -25.31 -19.38 65.43
N GLY A 5 -24.46 -20.37 65.71
CA GLY A 5 -23.15 -20.50 65.08
C GLY A 5 -23.28 -21.23 63.74
N THR A 6 -23.56 -20.49 62.67
CA THR A 6 -23.34 -20.98 61.31
C THR A 6 -21.97 -20.51 60.83
N ASN A 7 -20.99 -21.39 60.95
CA ASN A 7 -19.73 -21.28 60.22
C ASN A 7 -20.04 -21.38 58.72
N LEU A 8 -20.13 -20.23 58.03
CA LEU A 8 -20.14 -20.19 56.57
C LEU A 8 -18.70 -20.05 56.07
N PRO A 9 -18.23 -20.93 55.17
CA PRO A 9 -16.88 -20.85 54.62
C PRO A 9 -16.78 -19.63 53.72
N LEU A 10 -16.09 -18.60 54.19
CA LEU A 10 -15.70 -17.38 53.47
C LEU A 10 -14.70 -17.65 52.32
N GLN A 11 -14.75 -18.83 51.70
CA GLN A 11 -13.77 -19.28 50.70
C GLN A 11 -14.41 -19.71 49.37
N THR A 12 -15.73 -19.97 49.31
CA THR A 12 -16.41 -20.38 48.07
C THR A 12 -16.95 -19.22 47.23
N GLY A 13 -16.84 -17.96 47.69
CA GLY A 13 -17.29 -16.77 46.95
C GLY A 13 -16.23 -16.13 46.04
N PHE A 14 -14.95 -16.46 46.23
CA PHE A 14 -13.86 -15.83 45.48
C PHE A 14 -13.57 -16.53 44.13
N GLU A 15 -13.86 -17.83 44.01
CA GLU A 15 -13.56 -18.58 42.77
C GLU A 15 -14.57 -18.32 41.63
N TRP A 16 -15.83 -18.00 41.93
CA TRP A 16 -16.84 -17.62 40.92
C TRP A 16 -16.68 -16.18 40.44
N ALA A 17 -16.04 -15.33 41.24
CA ALA A 17 -15.68 -13.98 40.83
C ALA A 17 -14.57 -14.01 39.77
N CYS A 18 -13.64 -14.98 39.81
CA CYS A 18 -12.56 -15.07 38.85
C CYS A 18 -12.97 -15.70 37.50
N GLY A 19 -13.89 -16.68 37.48
CA GLY A 19 -14.29 -17.37 36.23
C GLY A 19 -15.12 -16.51 35.26
N GLY A 20 -16.05 -15.70 35.77
CA GLY A 20 -16.82 -14.75 34.96
C GLY A 20 -16.00 -13.51 34.56
N LEU A 21 -15.14 -13.03 35.46
CA LEU A 21 -14.23 -11.92 35.19
C LEU A 21 -13.18 -12.30 34.15
N PHE A 22 -12.76 -13.56 34.05
CA PHE A 22 -11.85 -14.06 33.00
C PHE A 22 -12.46 -13.93 31.59
N CYS A 23 -13.79 -14.06 31.45
CA CYS A 23 -14.46 -13.86 30.17
C CYS A 23 -14.56 -12.38 29.78
N PHE A 24 -14.83 -11.49 30.75
CA PHE A 24 -14.87 -10.04 30.50
C PHE A 24 -13.46 -9.43 30.36
N VAL A 25 -12.44 -9.97 31.02
CA VAL A 25 -11.04 -9.51 30.94
C VAL A 25 -10.27 -10.17 29.79
N GLY A 26 -10.71 -11.33 29.29
CA GLY A 26 -10.10 -12.00 28.15
C GLY A 26 -10.74 -11.64 26.81
N PHE A 27 -12.07 -11.73 26.70
CA PHE A 27 -12.75 -11.58 25.41
C PHE A 27 -13.07 -10.12 25.05
N LEU A 28 -13.42 -9.24 25.99
CA LEU A 28 -13.68 -7.84 25.65
C LEU A 28 -12.46 -7.11 25.08
N PRO A 29 -11.27 -7.13 25.70
CA PRO A 29 -10.12 -6.45 25.11
C PRO A 29 -9.67 -7.10 23.80
N LEU A 30 -9.90 -8.41 23.64
CA LEU A 30 -9.63 -9.11 22.38
C LEU A 30 -10.59 -8.67 21.26
N ILE A 31 -11.89 -8.57 21.55
CA ILE A 31 -12.89 -8.05 20.61
C ILE A 31 -12.60 -6.58 20.27
N ILE A 32 -12.30 -5.75 21.27
CA ILE A 32 -11.92 -4.35 21.06
C ILE A 32 -10.67 -4.24 20.19
N SER A 33 -9.65 -5.06 20.44
CA SER A 33 -8.43 -5.10 19.62
C SER A 33 -8.73 -5.49 18.17
N ILE A 34 -9.61 -6.47 17.94
CA ILE A 34 -10.05 -6.87 16.59
C ILE A 34 -10.80 -5.74 15.89
N VAL A 35 -11.70 -5.04 16.59
CA VAL A 35 -12.44 -3.89 16.00
C VAL A 35 -11.47 -2.76 15.64
N ILE A 36 -10.50 -2.45 16.50
CA ILE A 36 -9.46 -1.45 16.23
C ILE A 36 -8.63 -1.88 15.01
N ALA A 37 -8.17 -3.13 14.97
CA ALA A 37 -7.39 -3.65 13.85
C ALA A 37 -8.17 -3.59 12.53
N TYR A 38 -9.46 -3.93 12.54
CA TYR A 38 -10.34 -3.80 11.38
C TYR A 38 -10.48 -2.33 10.94
N TRP A 39 -10.63 -1.40 11.89
CA TRP A 39 -10.71 0.02 11.58
C TRP A 39 -9.41 0.55 10.97
N VAL A 40 -8.26 0.21 11.55
CA VAL A 40 -6.93 0.59 11.02
C VAL A 40 -6.71 0.00 9.63
N TYR A 41 -7.04 -1.28 9.44
CA TYR A 41 -6.98 -1.94 8.14
C TYR A 41 -7.76 -1.15 7.07
N LYS A 42 -9.02 -0.83 7.37
CA LYS A 42 -9.89 -0.11 6.44
C LYS A 42 -9.45 1.34 6.22
N ASP A 43 -8.84 1.98 7.22
CA ASP A 43 -8.29 3.33 7.08
C ASP A 43 -7.00 3.34 6.25
N ALA A 44 -6.14 2.34 6.42
CA ALA A 44 -4.91 2.19 5.66
C ALA A 44 -5.15 1.82 4.20
N GLU A 45 -6.10 0.92 3.90
CA GLU A 45 -6.49 0.60 2.50
C GLU A 45 -7.00 1.84 1.76
N LYS A 46 -7.79 2.69 2.43
CA LYS A 46 -8.26 3.95 1.84
C LYS A 46 -7.14 4.93 1.53
N ARG A 47 -5.99 4.78 2.19
CA ARG A 47 -4.80 5.63 2.01
C ARG A 47 -3.80 5.03 1.02
N ASN A 48 -4.16 3.98 0.28
CA ASN A 48 -3.26 3.21 -0.59
C ASN A 48 -2.04 2.62 0.12
N GLU A 49 -2.13 2.44 1.44
CA GLU A 49 -1.11 1.79 2.25
C GLU A 49 -1.45 0.31 2.47
N ASN A 50 -0.45 -0.48 2.86
CA ASN A 50 -0.64 -1.90 3.16
C ASN A 50 -1.54 -2.11 4.39
N GLY A 51 -2.85 -2.25 4.17
CA GLY A 51 -3.84 -2.36 5.25
C GLY A 51 -3.60 -3.54 6.19
N MET A 52 -3.15 -4.69 5.67
CA MET A 52 -2.85 -5.87 6.47
C MET A 52 -1.66 -5.65 7.42
N LEU A 53 -0.62 -4.95 6.97
CA LEU A 53 0.55 -4.62 7.80
C LEU A 53 0.14 -3.70 8.95
N TRP A 54 -0.53 -2.60 8.64
CA TRP A 54 -0.95 -1.61 9.65
C TRP A 54 -2.00 -2.17 10.62
N GLY A 55 -2.92 -3.01 10.14
CA GLY A 55 -3.88 -3.72 10.99
C GLY A 55 -3.19 -4.69 11.95
N LEU A 56 -2.16 -5.42 11.49
CA LEU A 56 -1.40 -6.35 12.33
C LEU A 56 -0.56 -5.62 13.39
N ILE A 57 0.09 -4.52 13.00
CA ILE A 57 0.79 -3.60 13.91
C ILE A 57 -0.18 -3.06 14.96
N GLY A 58 -1.35 -2.58 14.55
CA GLY A 58 -2.40 -2.10 15.46
C GLY A 58 -2.93 -3.17 16.42
N PHE A 59 -3.00 -4.42 15.97
CA PHE A 59 -3.45 -5.56 16.79
C PHE A 59 -2.43 -5.95 17.88
N PHE A 60 -1.15 -6.10 17.51
CA PHE A 60 -0.10 -6.57 18.45
C PHE A 60 0.41 -5.47 19.38
N LEU A 61 0.50 -4.23 18.90
CA LEU A 61 0.91 -3.09 19.72
C LEU A 61 -0.30 -2.43 20.41
N SER A 62 -1.52 -2.93 20.16
CA SER A 62 -2.77 -2.44 20.74
C SER A 62 -2.89 -0.91 20.60
N ILE A 63 -3.14 -0.20 21.71
CA ILE A 63 -3.19 1.27 21.76
C ILE A 63 -1.91 1.92 21.22
N ILE A 64 -0.73 1.35 21.45
CA ILE A 64 0.54 1.92 20.97
C ILE A 64 0.56 1.92 19.43
N GLY A 65 0.10 0.84 18.81
CA GLY A 65 -0.01 0.74 17.35
C GLY A 65 -0.99 1.76 16.77
N LEU A 66 -2.11 2.02 17.46
CA LEU A 66 -3.07 3.04 17.05
C LEU A 66 -2.51 4.47 17.19
N ILE A 67 -1.71 4.73 18.24
CA ILE A 67 -1.03 6.02 18.40
C ILE A 67 -0.01 6.22 17.28
N ILE A 68 0.81 5.21 16.97
CA ILE A 68 1.77 5.26 15.86
C ILE A 68 1.03 5.54 14.54
N TRP A 69 -0.05 4.82 14.28
CA TRP A 69 -0.87 5.05 13.09
C TRP A 69 -1.37 6.49 13.04
N MET A 70 -1.94 7.02 14.13
CA MET A 70 -2.42 8.40 14.23
C MET A 70 -1.35 9.45 13.88
N VAL A 71 -0.09 9.21 14.23
CA VAL A 71 1.02 10.15 13.97
C VAL A 71 1.49 10.06 12.52
N VAL A 72 1.58 8.86 11.94
CA VAL A 72 2.09 8.63 10.57
C VAL A 72 1.00 8.78 9.50
N ARG A 73 -0.27 8.76 9.89
CA ARG A 73 -1.44 8.81 9.03
C ARG A 73 -1.32 9.91 7.95
N PRO A 74 -1.16 9.56 6.66
CA PRO A 74 -1.00 10.54 5.57
C PRO A 74 -2.32 11.26 5.30
N ASP A 75 -2.33 12.50 4.79
CA ASP A 75 -3.58 13.22 4.48
C ASP A 75 -4.27 12.63 3.23
N MET A 76 -5.61 12.55 3.22
CA MET A 76 -6.38 12.10 2.07
C MET A 76 -6.23 13.02 0.85
N ASP A 77 -5.98 14.32 1.06
CA ASP A 77 -5.73 15.25 -0.03
C ASP A 77 -4.39 14.96 -0.73
N GLU A 78 -3.40 14.49 0.03
CA GLU A 78 -2.11 14.07 -0.51
C GLU A 78 -2.24 12.75 -1.27
N VAL A 79 -2.90 11.75 -0.68
CA VAL A 79 -3.19 10.48 -1.37
C VAL A 79 -3.96 10.71 -2.67
N ARG A 80 -5.00 11.56 -2.63
CA ARG A 80 -5.79 11.91 -3.83
C ARG A 80 -4.93 12.62 -4.89
N ARG A 81 -4.05 13.54 -4.49
CA ARG A 81 -3.11 14.21 -5.42
C ARG A 81 -2.15 13.21 -6.04
N GLU A 82 -1.60 12.28 -5.26
CA GLU A 82 -0.71 11.23 -5.77
C GLU A 82 -1.42 10.31 -6.78
N GLU A 83 -2.65 9.88 -6.47
CA GLU A 83 -3.49 9.11 -7.40
C GLU A 83 -3.73 9.88 -8.71
N GLN A 84 -4.09 11.16 -8.63
CA GLN A 84 -4.28 12.03 -9.80
C GLN A 84 -2.99 12.17 -10.62
N MET A 85 -1.84 12.37 -9.97
CA MET A 85 -0.54 12.46 -10.64
C MET A 85 -0.16 11.14 -11.31
N LYS A 86 -0.31 9.99 -10.63
CA LYS A 86 -0.13 8.67 -11.22
C LYS A 86 -1.02 8.53 -12.44
N GLN A 87 -2.30 8.84 -12.32
CA GLN A 87 -3.26 8.73 -13.42
C GLN A 87 -2.91 9.65 -14.61
N GLN A 88 -2.47 10.87 -14.35
CA GLN A 88 -1.93 11.78 -15.39
C GLN A 88 -0.64 11.23 -16.01
N SER A 89 0.29 10.68 -15.23
CA SER A 89 1.50 10.06 -15.77
C SER A 89 1.19 8.83 -16.63
N TRP A 90 0.19 8.03 -16.24
CA TRP A 90 -0.30 6.90 -17.04
C TRP A 90 -1.02 7.40 -18.32
N GLN A 91 -1.69 8.55 -18.28
CA GLN A 91 -2.28 9.19 -19.47
C GLN A 91 -1.23 9.86 -20.39
N GLN A 92 -0.10 10.29 -19.84
CA GLN A 92 1.05 10.84 -20.58
C GLN A 92 1.95 9.74 -21.16
N GLN A 93 1.67 8.47 -20.88
CA GLN A 93 2.49 7.34 -21.29
C GLN A 93 2.28 6.70 -22.69
N PRO A 94 1.47 7.20 -23.65
CA PRO A 94 1.40 6.55 -24.96
C PRO A 94 2.26 7.17 -26.09
N GLN A 95 3.29 8.01 -25.84
CA GLN A 95 4.07 8.58 -26.96
C GLN A 95 5.61 8.61 -26.86
N GLN A 96 6.23 8.41 -25.70
CA GLN A 96 7.70 8.51 -25.62
C GLN A 96 8.48 7.19 -25.72
N GLN A 97 7.81 6.03 -25.79
CA GLN A 97 8.51 4.73 -25.82
C GLN A 97 8.22 3.88 -27.07
N GLN A 98 7.53 4.42 -28.08
CA GLN A 98 7.18 3.68 -29.30
C GLN A 98 7.58 4.37 -30.60
N GLN A 99 8.21 5.54 -30.53
CA GLN A 99 8.91 6.04 -31.71
C GLN A 99 10.24 5.28 -31.79
N PRO A 100 10.44 4.36 -32.76
CA PRO A 100 11.80 3.98 -33.12
C PRO A 100 12.59 5.28 -33.35
N PRO A 101 13.86 5.35 -32.93
CA PRO A 101 14.62 6.59 -32.89
C PRO A 101 14.36 7.38 -34.18
N GLN A 102 13.71 8.54 -34.08
CA GLN A 102 13.61 9.44 -35.22
C GLN A 102 15.04 9.91 -35.45
N GLN A 103 15.71 9.25 -36.38
CA GLN A 103 17.06 9.57 -36.79
C GLN A 103 16.92 10.91 -37.55
N GLU A 104 17.03 12.01 -36.81
CA GLU A 104 17.36 13.32 -37.35
C GLU A 104 18.86 13.28 -37.67
N GLY A 105 19.27 12.53 -38.70
CA GLY A 105 20.70 12.35 -38.97
C GLY A 105 21.08 11.62 -40.26
N ASN A 106 20.14 11.35 -41.15
CA ASN A 106 20.34 10.47 -42.30
C ASN A 106 19.93 11.18 -43.59
N GLN A 107 20.27 12.45 -43.73
CA GLN A 107 20.28 13.08 -45.04
C GLN A 107 21.54 12.63 -45.77
N CYS A 108 21.37 12.09 -46.98
CA CYS A 108 22.48 11.73 -47.83
C CYS A 108 23.33 12.98 -48.14
N PRO A 109 24.65 12.98 -47.92
CA PRO A 109 25.48 14.16 -48.19
C PRO A 109 25.55 14.53 -49.69
N ASP A 110 25.19 13.60 -50.57
CA ASP A 110 25.27 13.76 -52.02
C ASP A 110 23.96 14.33 -52.63
N CYS A 111 22.79 14.02 -52.05
CA CYS A 111 21.49 14.47 -52.59
C CYS A 111 20.55 15.13 -51.58
N GLY A 112 20.85 15.08 -50.29
CA GLY A 112 20.01 15.62 -49.21
C GLY A 112 18.76 14.81 -48.88
N ASN A 113 18.49 13.70 -49.59
CA ASN A 113 17.34 12.85 -49.32
C ASN A 113 17.54 11.98 -48.07
N GLU A 114 16.44 11.63 -47.42
CA GLU A 114 16.43 10.73 -46.25
C GLU A 114 16.90 9.33 -46.64
N MET A 115 17.87 8.79 -45.89
CA MET A 115 18.42 7.46 -46.07
C MET A 115 17.64 6.47 -45.22
N ARG A 116 17.46 5.27 -45.75
CA ARG A 116 16.83 4.13 -45.06
C ARG A 116 17.91 3.31 -44.36
N TYR A 117 17.74 3.02 -43.08
CA TYR A 117 18.59 2.10 -42.36
C TYR A 117 18.23 0.66 -42.75
N ILE A 118 19.23 -0.17 -43.05
CA ILE A 118 19.04 -1.58 -43.38
C ILE A 118 19.65 -2.41 -42.25
N ASP A 119 18.79 -2.94 -41.38
CA ASP A 119 19.20 -3.74 -40.22
C ASP A 119 20.06 -4.97 -40.61
N GLU A 120 19.87 -5.50 -41.81
CA GLU A 120 20.65 -6.66 -42.30
C GLU A 120 22.14 -6.33 -42.46
N HIS A 121 22.49 -5.07 -42.67
CA HIS A 121 23.86 -4.63 -42.97
C HIS A 121 24.35 -3.50 -42.07
N ASP A 122 23.59 -3.10 -41.05
CA ASP A 122 23.85 -1.98 -40.14
C ASP A 122 24.40 -0.72 -40.87
N ARG A 123 23.89 -0.45 -42.07
CA ARG A 123 24.33 0.66 -42.94
C ARG A 123 23.15 1.45 -43.46
N TRP A 124 23.44 2.70 -43.83
CA TRP A 124 22.49 3.61 -44.43
C TRP A 124 22.49 3.45 -45.95
N TYR A 125 21.30 3.36 -46.54
CA TYR A 125 21.13 3.27 -47.98
C TYR A 125 20.27 4.43 -48.48
N CYS A 126 20.76 5.13 -49.50
CA CYS A 126 19.99 6.18 -50.16
C CYS A 126 19.32 5.62 -51.43
N ASP A 127 17.99 5.59 -51.47
CA ASP A 127 17.24 5.08 -52.63
C ASP A 127 17.37 5.97 -53.88
N SER A 128 17.78 7.24 -53.72
CA SER A 128 17.97 8.18 -54.84
C SER A 128 19.35 8.11 -55.48
N CYS A 129 20.40 7.95 -54.67
CA CYS A 129 21.77 7.79 -55.16
C CYS A 129 22.14 6.32 -55.44
N GLN A 130 21.30 5.38 -54.99
CA GLN A 130 21.55 3.94 -55.01
C GLN A 130 22.92 3.55 -54.44
N GLU A 131 23.34 4.23 -53.37
CA GLU A 131 24.64 4.04 -52.73
C GLU A 131 24.50 3.88 -51.21
N TYR A 132 25.41 3.10 -50.62
CA TYR A 132 25.52 2.87 -49.17
C TYR A 132 26.49 3.87 -48.54
N LYS A 133 26.18 4.34 -47.33
CA LYS A 133 27.08 5.15 -46.49
C LYS A 133 27.19 4.57 -45.08
#